data_AF-A0A2E3C294-F1
#
_entry.id   AF-A0A2E3C294-F1
#
_cell.length_a   1.000
_cell.length_b   1.000
_cell.length_c   1.000
_cell.angle_alpha   90.00
_cell.angle_beta   90.00
_cell.angle_gamma   90.00
#
_symmetry.space_group_name_H-M   'P 1'
#
loop_
_entity.id
_entity.type
_entity.pdbx_description
1 polymer ?
#
loop_
_entity_poly.entity_id
_entity_poly.type
_entity_poly.pdbx_seq_one_letter_code
_entity_poly.pdbx_strand_id
1 'polypeptide(L)'
;MPKKRKAKIGQFWMEGRFWGEFASFGLNYFSLTSKAQKGDGHAVLVIPGFLASDVTTAPLRSVLTSIGYDVYGWGQGVNRGPTDGVVEQLEVLLKSLHAAHGKVSIIGWSLGGVFAREMGRRYPEMIRQIITLGSPFHASRKNLDPDVVKLLEDTNGQTLEAMQATFTTGGNKPPKVPCTAVFSKTDAIVPWRAARELKPDATHQNVEVDGTHMGLIISCPVVLLIADRLSQPEGKWQKFAPKAPLNASDYLSIS
;
A
#
# COMPACT_ATOMS: atom_id res chain seq x y z
N MET A 1 11.44 19.79 31.35
CA MET A 1 10.01 19.37 31.44
C MET A 1 9.65 18.54 30.22
N PRO A 2 9.36 17.23 30.33
CA PRO A 2 8.98 16.43 29.17
C PRO A 2 7.51 16.70 28.82
N LYS A 3 7.27 17.34 27.68
CA LYS A 3 5.92 17.58 27.14
C LYS A 3 5.44 16.34 26.37
N LYS A 4 4.20 15.93 26.69
CA LYS A 4 3.23 15.15 25.88
C LYS A 4 3.46 13.64 25.70
N ARG A 5 3.12 12.85 26.73
CA ARG A 5 2.69 11.43 26.58
C ARG A 5 1.16 11.25 26.41
N LYS A 6 0.36 12.32 26.55
CA LYS A 6 -1.12 12.23 26.55
C LYS A 6 -1.79 12.14 25.17
N ALA A 7 -1.09 12.45 24.07
CA ALA A 7 -1.67 12.41 22.72
C ALA A 7 -1.69 11.00 22.08
N LYS A 8 -0.83 10.08 22.56
CA LYS A 8 -0.60 8.76 21.94
C LYS A 8 -1.77 7.77 22.11
N ILE A 9 -2.42 7.76 23.27
CA ILE A 9 -3.54 6.84 23.55
C ILE A 9 -4.75 7.13 22.66
N GLY A 10 -5.00 8.41 22.36
CA GLY A 10 -6.12 8.82 21.49
C GLY A 10 -5.91 8.50 20.02
N GLN A 11 -4.67 8.51 19.52
CA GLN A 11 -4.37 8.18 18.12
C GLN A 11 -4.47 6.68 17.85
N PHE A 12 -3.89 5.81 18.68
CA PHE A 12 -4.05 4.36 18.50
C PHE A 12 -5.50 3.88 18.69
N TRP A 13 -6.31 4.56 19.51
CA TRP A 13 -7.75 4.27 19.61
C TRP A 13 -8.49 4.50 18.29
N MET A 14 -8.03 5.42 17.43
CA MET A 14 -8.61 5.63 16.11
C MET A 14 -8.51 4.38 15.21
N GLU A 15 -7.46 3.57 15.38
CA GLU A 15 -7.33 2.28 14.68
C GLU A 15 -8.40 1.27 15.14
N GLY A 16 -9.05 1.50 16.29
CA GLY A 16 -10.22 0.70 16.71
C GLY A 16 -11.40 0.77 15.74
N ARG A 17 -11.48 1.83 14.92
CA ARG A 17 -12.46 1.94 13.81
C ARG A 17 -12.30 0.82 12.77
N PHE A 18 -11.14 0.17 12.71
CA PHE A 18 -10.86 -0.97 11.84
C PHE A 18 -11.94 -2.05 11.90
N TRP A 19 -12.46 -2.35 13.09
CA TRP A 19 -13.50 -3.38 13.23
C TRP A 19 -14.81 -2.98 12.51
N GLY A 20 -15.15 -1.70 12.53
CA GLY A 20 -16.27 -1.17 11.75
C GLY A 20 -16.00 -1.20 10.24
N GLU A 21 -14.77 -0.88 9.83
CA GLU A 21 -14.34 -0.97 8.42
C GLU A 21 -14.36 -2.41 7.92
N PHE A 22 -13.94 -3.38 8.74
CA PHE A 22 -13.97 -4.81 8.44
C PHE A 22 -15.40 -5.35 8.32
N ALA A 23 -16.29 -4.97 9.26
CA ALA A 23 -17.70 -5.31 9.17
C ALA A 23 -18.34 -4.71 7.91
N SER A 24 -18.05 -3.43 7.62
CA SER A 24 -18.54 -2.75 6.42
C SER A 24 -18.05 -3.43 5.14
N PHE A 25 -16.79 -3.84 5.08
CA PHE A 25 -16.24 -4.58 3.95
C PHE A 25 -16.98 -5.91 3.71
N GLY A 26 -17.19 -6.69 4.77
CA GLY A 26 -17.92 -7.96 4.68
C GLY A 26 -19.36 -7.77 4.20
N LEU A 27 -20.09 -6.81 4.78
CA LEU A 27 -21.47 -6.50 4.40
C LEU A 27 -21.60 -6.01 2.95
N ASN A 28 -20.57 -5.31 2.44
CA ASN A 28 -20.60 -4.70 1.11
C ASN A 28 -19.85 -5.50 0.04
N TYR A 29 -19.33 -6.70 0.33
CA TYR A 29 -18.44 -7.44 -0.58
C TYR A 29 -19.04 -7.64 -1.98
N PHE A 30 -20.29 -8.11 -2.08
CA PHE A 30 -20.94 -8.34 -3.39
C PHE A 30 -21.22 -7.03 -4.14
N SER A 31 -21.66 -5.99 -3.43
CA SER A 31 -21.88 -4.65 -4.01
C SER A 31 -20.56 -4.06 -4.52
N LEU A 32 -19.48 -4.22 -3.75
CA LEU A 32 -18.13 -3.77 -4.08
C LEU A 32 -17.61 -4.44 -5.35
N THR A 33 -17.64 -5.77 -5.41
CA THR A 33 -17.17 -6.54 -6.57
C THR A 33 -18.01 -6.30 -7.84
N SER A 34 -19.30 -5.99 -7.68
CA SER A 34 -20.19 -5.63 -8.78
C SER A 34 -19.94 -4.22 -9.33
N LYS A 35 -19.61 -3.25 -8.44
CA LYS A 35 -19.36 -1.85 -8.82
C LYS A 35 -17.94 -1.59 -9.30
N ALA A 36 -16.98 -2.42 -8.88
CA ALA A 36 -15.59 -2.32 -9.27
C ALA A 36 -15.40 -2.51 -10.78
N GLN A 37 -14.51 -1.71 -11.36
CA GLN A 37 -14.10 -1.87 -12.75
C GLN A 37 -13.43 -3.24 -12.91
N LYS A 38 -13.81 -3.96 -13.98
CA LYS A 38 -13.29 -5.31 -14.25
C LYS A 38 -11.86 -5.23 -14.79
N GLY A 39 -11.07 -6.23 -14.42
CA GLY A 39 -9.69 -6.39 -14.87
C GLY A 39 -9.58 -6.96 -16.27
N ASP A 40 -8.40 -6.74 -16.85
CA ASP A 40 -7.95 -7.28 -18.14
C ASP A 40 -7.12 -8.56 -17.97
N GLY A 41 -7.12 -9.18 -16.78
CA GLY A 41 -6.36 -10.39 -16.47
C GLY A 41 -4.89 -10.20 -16.12
N HIS A 42 -4.33 -8.97 -16.16
CA HIS A 42 -2.91 -8.80 -15.86
C HIS A 42 -2.54 -9.14 -14.40
N ALA A 43 -1.26 -9.49 -14.20
CA ALA A 43 -0.77 -9.89 -12.89
C ALA A 43 -0.70 -8.71 -11.90
N VAL A 44 -1.19 -8.93 -10.68
CA VAL A 44 -1.13 -7.99 -9.57
C VAL A 44 -0.41 -8.62 -8.38
N LEU A 45 0.72 -8.07 -7.97
CA LEU A 45 1.47 -8.51 -6.78
C LEU A 45 1.10 -7.63 -5.58
N VAL A 46 0.66 -8.25 -4.48
CA VAL A 46 0.31 -7.54 -3.24
C VAL A 46 1.34 -7.82 -2.15
N ILE A 47 2.02 -6.77 -1.67
CA ILE A 47 3.08 -6.85 -0.66
C ILE A 47 2.56 -6.34 0.70
N PRO A 48 2.59 -7.17 1.76
CA PRO A 48 2.05 -6.82 3.07
C PRO A 48 2.94 -5.82 3.84
N GLY A 49 2.38 -5.21 4.88
CA GLY A 49 3.09 -4.34 5.82
C GLY A 49 4.02 -5.07 6.78
N PHE A 50 4.73 -4.31 7.61
CA PHE A 50 5.60 -4.86 8.65
C PHE A 50 4.82 -5.73 9.64
N LEU A 51 5.35 -6.91 9.96
CA LEU A 51 4.73 -7.96 10.77
C LEU A 51 3.42 -8.54 10.20
N ALA A 52 3.04 -8.19 8.98
CA ALA A 52 1.91 -8.76 8.27
C ALA A 52 2.35 -9.83 7.27
N SER A 53 1.38 -10.57 6.71
CA SER A 53 1.62 -11.62 5.73
C SER A 53 0.52 -11.63 4.66
N ASP A 54 0.60 -12.61 3.76
CA ASP A 54 -0.44 -12.88 2.76
C ASP A 54 -1.82 -13.14 3.37
N VAL A 55 -1.89 -13.62 4.61
CA VAL A 55 -3.17 -13.77 5.34
C VAL A 55 -3.82 -12.40 5.55
N THR A 56 -3.03 -11.39 5.93
CA THR A 56 -3.53 -10.04 6.21
C THR A 56 -4.08 -9.36 4.95
N THR A 57 -3.46 -9.60 3.80
CA THR A 57 -3.89 -9.00 2.51
C THR A 57 -4.89 -9.88 1.74
N ALA A 58 -5.24 -11.06 2.26
CA ALA A 58 -6.17 -11.98 1.60
C ALA A 58 -7.52 -11.35 1.22
N PRO A 59 -8.17 -10.50 2.05
CA PRO A 59 -9.43 -9.86 1.67
C PRO A 59 -9.32 -8.99 0.42
N LEU A 60 -8.26 -8.17 0.33
CA LEU A 60 -7.98 -7.35 -0.86
C LEU A 60 -7.78 -8.25 -2.07
N ARG A 61 -6.92 -9.27 -1.95
CA ARG A 61 -6.61 -10.20 -3.04
C ARG A 61 -7.85 -10.94 -3.53
N SER A 62 -8.76 -11.32 -2.63
CA SER A 62 -10.04 -11.96 -2.96
C SER A 62 -10.90 -11.07 -3.86
N VAL A 63 -11.04 -9.78 -3.51
CA VAL A 63 -11.80 -8.84 -4.35
C VAL A 63 -11.14 -8.69 -5.72
N LEU A 64 -9.82 -8.45 -5.76
CA LEU A 64 -9.11 -8.26 -7.02
C LEU A 64 -9.19 -9.49 -7.94
N THR A 65 -9.13 -10.69 -7.36
CA THR A 65 -9.33 -11.95 -8.10
C THR A 65 -10.75 -12.01 -8.66
N SER A 66 -11.77 -11.71 -7.85
CA SER A 66 -13.17 -11.76 -8.26
C SER A 66 -13.56 -10.74 -9.35
N ILE A 67 -12.77 -9.68 -9.51
CA ILE A 67 -13.00 -8.66 -10.55
C ILE A 67 -12.14 -8.90 -11.80
N GLY A 68 -11.37 -9.98 -11.87
CA GLY A 68 -10.70 -10.45 -13.10
C GLY A 68 -9.22 -10.10 -13.21
N TYR A 69 -8.47 -10.09 -12.10
CA TYR A 69 -7.00 -9.98 -12.11
C TYR A 69 -6.33 -11.28 -11.63
N ASP A 70 -5.16 -11.58 -12.19
CA ASP A 70 -4.30 -12.67 -11.72
C ASP A 70 -3.49 -12.19 -10.50
N VAL A 71 -4.02 -12.44 -9.29
CA VAL A 71 -3.50 -11.81 -8.08
C VAL A 71 -2.59 -12.72 -7.27
N TYR A 72 -1.40 -12.22 -6.97
CA TYR A 72 -0.34 -12.90 -6.25
C TYR A 72 -0.06 -12.24 -4.90
N GLY A 73 0.18 -13.08 -3.89
CA GLY A 73 0.74 -12.64 -2.61
C GLY A 73 2.25 -12.51 -2.69
N TRP A 74 2.86 -12.07 -1.59
CA TRP A 74 4.31 -11.89 -1.51
C TRP A 74 5.08 -13.20 -1.33
N GLY A 75 4.43 -14.26 -0.81
CA GLY A 75 4.97 -15.62 -0.80
C GLY A 75 6.14 -15.91 0.14
N GLN A 76 6.60 -14.95 0.94
CA GLN A 76 7.78 -15.12 1.81
C GLN A 76 7.43 -15.12 3.32
N GLY A 77 6.18 -15.43 3.69
CA GLY A 77 5.73 -15.54 5.08
C GLY A 77 5.39 -14.20 5.73
N VAL A 78 5.96 -13.90 6.90
CA VAL A 78 5.75 -12.63 7.61
C VAL A 78 6.78 -11.61 7.14
N ASN A 79 6.34 -10.42 6.73
CA ASN A 79 7.24 -9.34 6.34
C ASN A 79 7.91 -8.74 7.59
N ARG A 80 9.16 -9.14 7.84
CA ARG A 80 9.99 -8.65 8.96
C ARG A 80 10.81 -7.41 8.61
N GLY A 81 10.62 -6.85 7.43
CA GLY A 81 11.43 -5.75 6.90
C GLY A 81 12.59 -6.24 6.04
N PRO A 82 13.58 -5.36 5.75
CA PRO A 82 14.66 -5.62 4.81
C PRO A 82 15.72 -6.57 5.40
N THR A 83 15.31 -7.79 5.75
CA THR A 83 16.19 -8.86 6.22
C THR A 83 16.96 -9.50 5.06
N ASP A 84 18.05 -10.21 5.37
CA ASP A 84 18.85 -10.91 4.36
C ASP A 84 18.01 -11.80 3.44
N GLY A 85 18.20 -11.70 2.12
CA GLY A 85 17.56 -12.55 1.12
C GLY A 85 16.13 -12.15 0.75
N VAL A 86 15.50 -11.22 1.47
CA VAL A 86 14.08 -10.85 1.25
C VAL A 86 13.86 -10.14 -0.09
N VAL A 87 14.85 -9.34 -0.50
CA VAL A 87 14.77 -8.55 -1.73
C VAL A 87 15.05 -9.43 -2.94
N GLU A 88 16.00 -10.34 -2.80
CA GLU A 88 16.37 -11.33 -3.80
C GLU A 88 15.20 -12.27 -4.09
N GLN A 89 14.49 -12.72 -3.06
CA GLN A 89 13.27 -13.52 -3.21
C GLN A 89 12.14 -12.73 -3.88
N LEU A 90 11.96 -11.45 -3.50
CA LEU A 90 10.95 -10.59 -4.13
C LEU A 90 11.27 -10.33 -5.62
N GLU A 91 12.56 -10.19 -5.95
CA GLU A 91 13.03 -10.06 -7.32
C GLU A 91 12.77 -11.34 -8.13
N VAL A 92 13.08 -12.52 -7.57
CA VAL A 92 12.78 -13.80 -8.23
C VAL A 92 11.28 -13.93 -8.49
N LEU A 93 10.45 -13.60 -7.50
CA LEU A 93 9.00 -13.59 -7.67
C LEU A 93 8.58 -12.64 -8.79
N LEU A 94 9.02 -11.37 -8.77
CA LEU A 94 8.68 -10.39 -9.79
C LEU A 94 9.09 -10.85 -11.20
N LYS A 95 10.30 -11.38 -11.35
CA LYS A 95 10.80 -11.91 -12.63
C LYS A 95 9.95 -13.08 -13.12
N SER A 96 9.54 -13.97 -12.22
CA SER A 96 8.68 -15.12 -12.58
C SER A 96 7.30 -14.66 -13.04
N LEU A 97 6.67 -13.74 -12.30
CA LEU A 97 5.38 -13.16 -12.68
C LEU A 97 5.48 -12.40 -14.02
N HIS A 98 6.56 -11.65 -14.21
CA HIS A 98 6.77 -10.94 -15.45
C HIS A 98 6.90 -11.90 -16.64
N ALA A 99 7.68 -12.97 -16.50
CA ALA A 99 7.86 -13.96 -17.56
C ALA A 99 6.54 -14.64 -17.95
N ALA A 100 5.63 -14.84 -16.99
CA ALA A 100 4.35 -15.50 -17.23
C ALA A 100 3.26 -14.54 -17.76
N HIS A 101 3.23 -13.28 -17.30
CA HIS A 101 2.10 -12.37 -17.53
C HIS A 101 2.45 -11.04 -18.22
N GLY A 102 3.72 -10.77 -18.50
CA GLY A 102 4.17 -9.43 -18.91
C GLY A 102 4.26 -8.47 -17.73
N LYS A 103 3.99 -7.17 -17.92
CA LYS A 103 4.19 -6.21 -16.84
C LYS A 103 3.24 -6.42 -15.66
N VAL A 104 3.79 -6.31 -14.46
CA VAL A 104 3.08 -6.58 -13.20
C VAL A 104 2.69 -5.26 -12.53
N SER A 105 1.44 -5.14 -12.07
CA SER A 105 1.05 -4.06 -11.16
C SER A 105 1.40 -4.45 -9.72
N ILE A 106 1.99 -3.55 -8.94
CA ILE A 106 2.31 -3.85 -7.54
C ILE A 106 1.47 -2.98 -6.60
N ILE A 107 0.80 -3.62 -5.65
CA ILE A 107 0.14 -2.97 -4.52
C ILE A 107 0.99 -3.21 -3.28
N GLY A 108 1.47 -2.15 -2.65
CA GLY A 108 2.23 -2.27 -1.41
C GLY A 108 1.53 -1.55 -0.27
N TRP A 109 1.24 -2.26 0.81
CA TRP A 109 0.64 -1.68 2.02
C TRP A 109 1.71 -1.44 3.08
N SER A 110 1.70 -0.25 3.70
CA SER A 110 2.66 0.12 4.75
C SER A 110 4.10 -0.09 4.25
N LEU A 111 4.94 -0.81 5.00
CA LEU A 111 6.30 -1.18 4.59
C LEU A 111 6.35 -1.88 3.21
N GLY A 112 5.33 -2.66 2.84
CA GLY A 112 5.23 -3.29 1.53
C GLY A 112 5.25 -2.30 0.35
N GLY A 113 4.79 -1.06 0.54
CA GLY A 113 4.90 -0.01 -0.48
C GLY A 113 6.32 0.57 -0.62
N VAL A 114 7.14 0.50 0.42
CA VAL A 114 8.58 0.81 0.30
C VAL A 114 9.24 -0.26 -0.58
N PHE A 115 8.90 -1.54 -0.38
CA PHE A 115 9.33 -2.63 -1.24
C PHE A 115 8.86 -2.48 -2.68
N ALA A 116 7.58 -2.20 -2.89
CA ALA A 116 7.00 -1.99 -4.22
C ALA A 116 7.73 -0.88 -5.00
N ARG A 117 7.98 0.26 -4.34
CA ARG A 117 8.70 1.38 -4.94
C ARG A 117 10.14 1.04 -5.28
N GLU A 118 10.81 0.26 -4.44
CA GLU A 118 12.17 -0.18 -4.72
C GLU A 118 12.22 -1.12 -5.94
N MET A 119 11.26 -2.04 -6.06
CA MET A 119 11.12 -2.88 -7.27
C MET A 119 10.87 -2.03 -8.51
N GLY A 120 10.03 -1.00 -8.44
CA GLY A 120 9.80 -0.07 -9.57
C GLY A 120 11.01 0.79 -9.94
N ARG A 121 11.99 0.96 -9.03
CA ARG A 121 13.25 1.64 -9.35
C ARG A 121 14.25 0.71 -10.02
N ARG A 122 14.33 -0.54 -9.54
CA ARG A 122 15.28 -1.54 -10.05
C ARG A 122 14.85 -2.16 -11.37
N TYR A 123 13.55 -2.37 -11.54
CA TYR A 123 12.95 -3.10 -12.67
C TYR A 123 11.78 -2.33 -13.33
N PRO A 124 11.95 -1.05 -13.71
CA PRO A 124 10.86 -0.23 -14.24
C PRO A 124 10.21 -0.82 -15.50
N GLU A 125 10.96 -1.58 -16.30
CA GLU A 125 10.48 -2.27 -17.49
C GLU A 125 9.51 -3.41 -17.18
N MET A 126 9.57 -3.99 -15.96
CA MET A 126 8.71 -5.09 -15.54
C MET A 126 7.43 -4.63 -14.84
N ILE A 127 7.34 -3.34 -14.48
CA ILE A 127 6.26 -2.81 -13.65
C ILE A 127 5.28 -1.99 -14.49
N ARG A 128 4.00 -2.36 -14.42
CA ARG A 128 2.91 -1.62 -15.07
C ARG A 128 2.58 -0.34 -14.32
N GLN A 129 2.39 -0.45 -13.01
CA GLN A 129 2.17 0.66 -12.08
C GLN A 129 2.36 0.23 -10.64
N ILE A 130 2.46 1.20 -9.74
CA ILE A 130 2.55 0.98 -8.29
C ILE A 130 1.41 1.71 -7.58
N ILE A 131 0.74 1.01 -6.67
CA ILE A 131 -0.27 1.59 -5.77
C ILE A 131 0.23 1.38 -4.34
N THR A 132 0.54 2.45 -3.62
CA THR A 132 0.97 2.36 -2.22
C THR A 132 -0.16 2.75 -1.28
N LEU A 133 -0.37 1.98 -0.21
CA LEU A 133 -1.41 2.19 0.78
C LEU A 133 -0.78 2.54 2.13
N GLY A 134 -0.82 3.82 2.53
CA GLY A 134 -0.27 4.27 3.82
C GLY A 134 1.23 4.00 3.98
N SER A 135 1.98 4.01 2.88
CA SER A 135 3.37 3.52 2.87
C SER A 135 4.38 4.61 3.23
N PRO A 136 5.26 4.40 4.23
CA PRO A 136 6.13 5.45 4.78
C PRO A 136 7.40 5.73 3.94
N PHE A 137 7.28 5.98 2.63
CA PHE A 137 8.45 6.14 1.73
C PHE A 137 9.21 7.47 1.84
N HIS A 138 8.74 8.41 2.66
CA HIS A 138 9.50 9.59 3.13
C HIS A 138 9.67 9.60 4.66
N ALA A 139 9.63 8.42 5.28
CA ALA A 139 9.84 8.32 6.71
C ALA A 139 11.29 8.56 7.12
N SER A 140 11.42 9.11 8.32
CA SER A 140 12.67 9.25 9.05
C SER A 140 12.38 9.03 10.53
N ARG A 141 13.41 8.76 11.33
CA ARG A 141 13.25 8.66 12.79
C ARG A 141 12.56 9.88 13.42
N LYS A 142 12.69 11.06 12.79
CA LYS A 142 12.08 12.31 13.29
C LYS A 142 10.56 12.34 13.15
N ASN A 143 9.99 11.59 12.21
CA ASN A 143 8.56 11.66 11.92
C ASN A 143 7.79 10.37 12.22
N LEU A 144 8.45 9.21 12.25
CA LEU A 144 7.83 7.95 12.68
C LEU A 144 7.61 7.89 14.18
N ASP A 145 6.65 7.04 14.60
CA ASP A 145 6.50 6.71 16.01
C ASP A 145 7.77 5.99 16.52
N PRO A 146 8.40 6.46 17.62
CA PRO A 146 9.58 5.82 18.19
C PRO A 146 9.41 4.34 18.54
N ASP A 147 8.20 3.93 18.92
CA ASP A 147 7.90 2.54 19.30
C ASP A 147 7.87 1.64 18.05
N VAL A 148 7.36 2.16 16.92
CA VAL A 148 7.42 1.48 15.61
C VAL A 148 8.85 1.40 15.11
N VAL A 149 9.62 2.49 15.22
CA VAL A 149 11.04 2.50 14.84
C VAL A 149 11.80 1.46 15.66
N LYS A 150 11.65 1.49 16.99
CA LYS A 150 12.32 0.55 17.88
C LYS A 150 11.98 -0.90 17.53
N LEU A 151 10.69 -1.21 17.32
CA LEU A 151 10.28 -2.57 16.96
C LEU A 151 10.88 -3.03 15.62
N LEU A 152 10.97 -2.14 14.63
CA LEU A 152 11.61 -2.44 13.36
C LEU A 152 13.11 -2.71 13.54
N GLU A 153 13.80 -1.90 14.33
CA GLU A 153 15.23 -2.05 14.63
C GLU A 153 15.52 -3.34 15.41
N ASP A 154 14.74 -3.61 16.45
CA ASP A 154 14.86 -4.84 17.26
C ASP A 154 14.61 -6.09 16.40
N THR A 155 13.70 -6.01 15.41
CA THR A 155 13.39 -7.13 14.51
C THR A 155 14.51 -7.39 13.48
N ASN A 156 15.19 -6.34 13.01
CA ASN A 156 16.19 -6.44 11.95
C ASN A 156 17.63 -6.44 12.48
N GLY A 157 17.86 -6.08 13.74
CA GLY A 157 19.20 -5.92 14.32
C GLY A 157 20.00 -4.76 13.69
N GLN A 158 19.33 -3.86 12.98
CA GLN A 158 19.93 -2.74 12.26
C GLN A 158 19.19 -1.44 12.55
N THR A 159 19.87 -0.31 12.44
CA THR A 159 19.21 0.99 12.58
C THR A 159 18.31 1.28 11.39
N LEU A 160 17.26 2.08 11.58
CA LEU A 160 16.40 2.56 10.49
C LEU A 160 17.22 3.18 9.35
N GLU A 161 18.22 3.98 9.71
CA GLU A 161 19.10 4.64 8.75
C GLU A 161 19.98 3.64 7.97
N ALA A 162 20.51 2.61 8.64
CA ALA A 162 21.30 1.56 7.98
C ALA A 162 20.43 0.71 7.04
N MET A 163 19.21 0.37 7.46
CA MET A 163 18.22 -0.31 6.62
C MET A 163 17.89 0.53 5.38
N GLN A 164 17.62 1.83 5.55
CA GLN A 164 17.32 2.73 4.43
C GLN A 164 18.51 2.86 3.47
N ALA A 165 19.74 2.99 3.98
CA ALA A 165 20.94 3.11 3.15
C ALA A 165 21.20 1.86 2.29
N THR A 166 20.90 0.68 2.82
CA THR A 166 21.09 -0.60 2.11
C THR A 166 19.93 -0.90 1.16
N PHE A 167 18.70 -0.61 1.59
CA PHE A 167 17.50 -1.00 0.89
C PHE A 167 17.06 -0.01 -0.20
N THR A 168 17.14 1.30 0.07
CA THR A 168 16.57 2.35 -0.80
C THR A 168 17.60 2.97 -1.73
N THR A 169 17.79 2.36 -2.90
CA THR A 169 18.84 2.77 -3.87
C THR A 169 18.61 4.16 -4.48
N GLY A 170 17.35 4.62 -4.53
CA GLY A 170 16.96 5.93 -5.07
C GLY A 170 16.57 6.98 -4.03
N GLY A 171 16.69 6.66 -2.74
CA GLY A 171 16.20 7.48 -1.63
C GLY A 171 14.74 7.92 -1.82
N ASN A 172 14.51 9.24 -1.72
CA ASN A 172 13.18 9.85 -1.83
C ASN A 172 12.72 10.09 -3.28
N LYS A 173 13.47 9.68 -4.30
CA LYS A 173 13.02 9.89 -5.69
C LYS A 173 11.88 8.92 -6.03
N PRO A 174 10.82 9.39 -6.70
CA PRO A 174 9.77 8.51 -7.20
C PRO A 174 10.31 7.52 -8.25
N PRO A 175 9.75 6.29 -8.34
CA PRO A 175 10.05 5.35 -9.42
C PRO A 175 9.76 5.94 -10.81
N LYS A 176 10.35 5.41 -11.87
CA LYS A 176 10.09 5.86 -13.26
C LYS A 176 8.87 5.18 -13.90
N VAL A 177 7.92 4.76 -13.07
CA VAL A 177 6.68 4.08 -13.47
C VAL A 177 5.49 4.78 -12.83
N PRO A 178 4.28 4.68 -13.40
CA PRO A 178 3.12 5.34 -12.81
C PRO A 178 2.90 4.91 -11.36
N CYS A 179 2.71 5.87 -10.45
CA CYS A 179 2.48 5.61 -9.04
C CYS A 179 1.27 6.36 -8.49
N THR A 180 0.44 5.64 -7.76
CA THR A 180 -0.65 6.23 -6.95
C THR A 180 -0.35 6.01 -5.47
N ALA A 181 -0.07 7.10 -4.75
CA ALA A 181 0.11 7.06 -3.31
C ALA A 181 -1.20 7.37 -2.59
N VAL A 182 -1.82 6.32 -2.04
CA VAL A 182 -3.03 6.42 -1.22
C VAL A 182 -2.62 6.62 0.24
N PHE A 183 -3.12 7.68 0.86
CA PHE A 183 -2.85 8.00 2.26
C PHE A 183 -4.11 8.44 2.97
N SER A 184 -4.14 8.25 4.29
CA SER A 184 -5.21 8.76 5.15
C SER A 184 -4.64 9.72 6.18
N LYS A 185 -5.31 10.85 6.40
CA LYS A 185 -4.95 11.77 7.50
C LYS A 185 -5.31 11.21 8.88
N THR A 186 -6.18 10.20 8.94
CA THR A 186 -6.60 9.51 10.16
C THR A 186 -5.78 8.26 10.45
N ASP A 187 -4.81 7.91 9.59
CA ASP A 187 -3.79 6.89 9.83
C ASP A 187 -3.01 7.20 11.11
N ALA A 188 -3.10 6.30 12.09
CA ALA A 188 -2.46 6.47 13.39
C ALA A 188 -1.10 5.76 13.51
N ILE A 189 -0.69 5.01 12.48
CA ILE A 189 0.57 4.25 12.47
C ILE A 189 1.62 4.97 11.63
N VAL A 190 1.26 5.36 10.41
CA VAL A 190 2.13 6.05 9.48
C VAL A 190 1.70 7.52 9.37
N PRO A 191 2.59 8.47 9.69
CA PRO A 191 2.31 9.87 9.48
C PRO A 191 2.02 10.12 8.00
N TRP A 192 0.80 10.56 7.68
CA TRP A 192 0.33 10.73 6.31
C TRP A 192 1.25 11.56 5.40
N ARG A 193 1.99 12.53 5.97
CA ARG A 193 2.97 13.34 5.23
C ARG A 193 4.16 12.53 4.72
N ALA A 194 4.49 11.42 5.38
CA ALA A 194 5.53 10.48 4.98
C ALA A 194 5.04 9.46 3.94
N ALA A 195 3.72 9.41 3.68
CA ALA A 195 3.08 8.48 2.76
C ALA A 195 2.58 9.12 1.46
N ARG A 196 3.09 10.30 1.11
CA ARG A 196 2.70 11.05 -0.09
C ARG A 196 3.94 11.57 -0.82
N GLU A 197 3.86 11.64 -2.14
CA GLU A 197 4.85 12.34 -2.96
C GLU A 197 4.88 13.82 -2.61
N LEU A 198 6.08 14.36 -2.39
CA LEU A 198 6.26 15.80 -2.13
C LEU A 198 6.00 16.65 -3.37
N LYS A 199 6.35 16.12 -4.55
CA LYS A 199 6.24 16.79 -5.86
C LYS A 199 5.76 15.80 -6.92
N PRO A 200 4.47 15.42 -6.91
CA PRO A 200 3.91 14.52 -7.93
C PRO A 200 3.96 15.16 -9.32
N ASP A 201 4.38 14.40 -10.32
CA ASP A 201 4.47 14.82 -11.73
C ASP A 201 3.28 14.32 -12.57
N ALA A 202 3.47 14.12 -13.89
CA ALA A 202 2.44 13.63 -14.80
C ALA A 202 2.05 12.16 -14.57
N THR A 203 2.95 11.35 -14.00
CA THR A 203 2.78 9.90 -13.76
C THR A 203 2.67 9.53 -12.28
N HIS A 204 2.77 10.52 -11.40
CA HIS A 204 2.67 10.36 -9.95
C HIS A 204 1.45 11.11 -9.41
N GLN A 205 0.71 10.50 -8.49
CA GLN A 205 -0.40 11.16 -7.82
C GLN A 205 -0.51 10.73 -6.37
N ASN A 206 -0.90 11.68 -5.51
CA ASN A 206 -1.36 11.39 -4.16
C ASN A 206 -2.89 11.42 -4.12
N VAL A 207 -3.50 10.43 -3.48
CA VAL A 207 -4.94 10.38 -3.26
C VAL A 207 -5.20 10.24 -1.76
N GLU A 208 -5.90 11.22 -1.20
CA GLU A 208 -6.35 11.18 0.18
C GLU A 208 -7.65 10.37 0.26
N VAL A 209 -7.73 9.50 1.27
CA VAL A 209 -8.93 8.72 1.62
C VAL A 209 -9.18 8.84 3.11
N ASP A 210 -10.42 8.58 3.56
CA ASP A 210 -10.65 8.29 4.97
C ASP A 210 -10.50 6.80 5.24
N GLY A 211 -9.81 6.48 6.33
CA GLY A 211 -9.68 5.13 6.83
C GLY A 211 -8.52 4.98 7.81
N THR A 212 -8.60 3.96 8.66
CA THR A 212 -7.48 3.56 9.53
C THR A 212 -6.34 2.98 8.72
N HIS A 213 -5.13 2.87 9.30
CA HIS A 213 -3.98 2.27 8.65
C HIS A 213 -4.27 0.83 8.20
N MET A 214 -4.89 0.05 9.08
CA MET A 214 -5.31 -1.32 8.82
C MET A 214 -6.51 -1.37 7.86
N GLY A 215 -7.37 -0.36 7.93
CA GLY A 215 -8.53 -0.20 7.06
C GLY A 215 -8.19 0.01 5.59
N LEU A 216 -7.02 0.57 5.27
CA LEU A 216 -6.65 0.86 3.88
C LEU A 216 -6.67 -0.36 2.95
N ILE A 217 -6.44 -1.56 3.46
CA ILE A 217 -6.48 -2.80 2.66
C ILE A 217 -7.89 -3.40 2.50
N ILE A 218 -8.87 -2.91 3.24
CA ILE A 218 -10.26 -3.43 3.26
C ILE A 218 -11.32 -2.34 3.09
N SER A 219 -10.93 -1.08 2.95
CA SER A 219 -11.85 0.03 2.77
C SER A 219 -12.49 -0.03 1.38
N CYS A 220 -13.81 -0.13 1.29
CA CYS A 220 -14.54 -0.18 0.02
C CYS A 220 -14.16 0.98 -0.93
N PRO A 221 -14.10 2.26 -0.51
CA PRO A 221 -13.59 3.35 -1.34
C PRO A 221 -12.16 3.13 -1.85
N VAL A 222 -11.27 2.59 -1.02
CA VAL A 222 -9.88 2.31 -1.40
C VAL A 222 -9.82 1.17 -2.42
N VAL A 223 -10.60 0.10 -2.23
CA VAL A 223 -10.66 -1.02 -3.17
C VAL A 223 -11.20 -0.58 -4.53
N LEU A 224 -12.18 0.32 -4.57
CA LEU A 224 -12.69 0.89 -5.82
C LEU A 224 -11.67 1.80 -6.51
N LEU A 225 -10.94 2.60 -5.74
CA LEU A 225 -9.81 3.34 -6.26
C LEU A 225 -8.80 2.37 -6.87
N ILE A 226 -8.41 1.30 -6.16
CA ILE A 226 -7.47 0.29 -6.67
C ILE A 226 -7.99 -0.30 -7.98
N ALA A 227 -9.26 -0.71 -8.04
CA ALA A 227 -9.86 -1.27 -9.26
C ALA A 227 -9.81 -0.29 -10.45
N ASP A 228 -10.09 0.99 -10.20
CA ASP A 228 -9.99 2.05 -11.21
C ASP A 228 -8.54 2.31 -11.65
N ARG A 229 -7.57 2.26 -10.74
CA ARG A 229 -6.16 2.41 -11.11
C ARG A 229 -5.69 1.23 -11.95
N LEU A 230 -6.03 0.01 -11.54
CA LEU A 230 -5.63 -1.23 -12.22
C LEU A 230 -6.24 -1.36 -13.62
N SER A 231 -7.45 -0.85 -13.86
CA SER A 231 -8.13 -0.95 -15.16
C SER A 231 -7.48 -0.09 -16.26
N GLN A 232 -6.58 0.83 -15.91
CA GLN A 232 -5.96 1.71 -16.88
C GLN A 232 -5.03 0.94 -17.84
N PRO A 233 -5.19 1.10 -19.17
CA PRO A 233 -4.31 0.46 -20.14
C PRO A 233 -2.86 0.93 -20.02
N GLU A 234 -1.92 0.06 -20.38
CA GLU A 234 -0.50 0.40 -20.42
C GLU A 234 -0.24 1.61 -21.33
N GLY A 235 0.60 2.54 -20.87
CA GLY A 235 0.92 3.78 -21.59
C GLY A 235 -0.22 4.79 -21.67
N LYS A 236 -1.38 4.51 -21.09
CA LYS A 236 -2.56 5.40 -21.04
C LYS A 236 -2.91 5.83 -19.61
N TRP A 237 -1.96 5.73 -18.69
CA TRP A 237 -2.16 6.13 -17.30
C TRP A 237 -2.54 7.62 -17.20
N GLN A 238 -3.59 7.88 -16.44
CA GLN A 238 -4.15 9.19 -16.12
C GLN A 238 -4.36 9.27 -14.61
N LYS A 239 -4.37 10.50 -14.10
CA LYS A 239 -4.66 10.78 -12.70
C LYS A 239 -6.09 10.38 -12.34
N PHE A 240 -6.27 9.91 -11.12
CA PHE A 240 -7.54 9.55 -10.53
C PHE A 240 -8.36 10.82 -10.35
N ALA A 241 -9.56 10.82 -10.92
CA ALA A 241 -10.53 11.88 -10.78
C ALA A 241 -11.74 11.30 -10.06
N PRO A 242 -11.83 11.46 -8.72
CA PRO A 242 -12.99 10.98 -7.99
C PRO A 242 -14.27 11.67 -8.49
N LYS A 243 -15.33 10.91 -8.75
CA LYS A 243 -16.66 11.47 -9.06
C LYS A 243 -17.37 12.06 -7.82
N ALA A 244 -16.90 11.73 -6.61
CA ALA A 244 -17.35 12.22 -5.30
C ALA A 244 -16.21 12.03 -4.26
N PRO A 245 -16.23 12.71 -3.09
CA PRO A 245 -15.26 12.46 -2.02
C PRO A 245 -15.18 10.96 -1.67
N LEU A 246 -13.97 10.43 -1.47
CA LEU A 246 -13.78 9.04 -1.06
C LEU A 246 -13.90 8.92 0.47
N ASN A 247 -15.09 9.16 1.01
CA ASN A 247 -15.36 8.93 2.43
C ASN A 247 -15.97 7.53 2.65
N ALA A 248 -15.61 6.88 3.75
CA ALA A 248 -16.21 5.62 4.17
C ALA A 248 -17.73 5.76 4.40
N SER A 249 -18.20 6.94 4.81
CA SER A 249 -19.62 7.27 5.02
C SER A 249 -20.43 7.36 3.73
N ASP A 250 -19.80 7.75 2.62
CA ASP A 250 -20.51 7.98 1.34
C ASP A 250 -20.96 6.65 0.70
N TYR A 251 -20.47 5.52 1.22
CA TYR A 251 -20.92 4.18 0.86
C TYR A 251 -21.98 3.59 1.81
N LEU A 252 -22.20 4.18 3.00
CA LEU A 252 -23.27 3.76 3.91
C LEU A 252 -24.65 4.26 3.47
N SER A 253 -24.71 5.25 2.57
CA SER A 253 -25.95 5.84 2.04
C SER A 253 -26.37 5.31 0.68
N ILE A 254 -25.70 4.28 0.14
CA ILE A 254 -26.05 3.65 -1.14
C ILE A 254 -26.55 2.22 -0.85
N SER A 255 -27.67 2.15 -0.13
CA SER A 255 -28.58 1.01 -0.05
C SER A 255 -29.81 1.29 -0.90
#